data_AF-A0A7J6CQT0-F1
#
_entry.id   AF-A0A7J6CQT0-F1
#
_cell.length_a   1.000
_cell.length_b   1.000
_cell.length_c   1.000
_cell.angle_alpha   90.00
_cell.angle_beta   90.00
_cell.angle_gamma   90.00
#
_symmetry.space_group_name_H-M   'P 1'
#
loop_
_entity.id
_entity.type
_entity.pdbx_description
1 polymer ?
#
loop_
_entity_poly.entity_id
_entity_poly.type
_entity_poly.pdbx_seq_one_letter_code
_entity_poly.pdbx_strand_id
1 'polypeptide(L)'
;MDSVDTHFRGNIYTFYNMISLSVIIHTLVLLNSRLLISADGAAYGCCETVVTCDGFVQRLSCDTGVISVQSATCGRTSSQICSVGRPQSEISNARCSVDVPAVSKRCDGLRECELNTQGLAPKDPCFGTFKYYTTNYICIPAETSATCHGGYGYLKCENGRIQINTANYGRTDKTTCSEGRPSSELQNTNCSSPNALAPVSKSCNGLESCEVFATHTVFTDPCIGTYKYLAISYFCLPPGVRSSLLCEHETSALTCDVGTFIRIHSANYGRTDSSTCSTGRPASQLAKTDCYALNSHTVVASGCEGKNNCTILASNNVFSDPCVGTFKYLYISYSCVYKC
;
A
#
# COMPACT_ATOMS: atom_id res chain seq x y z
N MET A 1 -15.52 64.30 36.64
CA MET A 1 -16.44 65.27 37.25
C MET A 1 -17.73 65.18 36.45
N ASP A 2 -18.74 64.65 37.12
CA ASP A 2 -20.19 64.75 36.86
C ASP A 2 -20.72 64.21 35.51
N SER A 3 -21.35 63.03 35.41
CA SER A 3 -22.54 62.45 36.08
C SER A 3 -23.88 62.99 35.53
N VAL A 4 -24.81 62.04 35.25
CA VAL A 4 -26.30 62.14 35.33
C VAL A 4 -27.00 62.55 34.01
N ASP A 5 -27.55 61.59 33.21
CA ASP A 5 -28.94 61.02 33.20
C ASP A 5 -29.85 61.74 32.17
N THR A 6 -30.92 61.22 31.55
CA THR A 6 -31.73 59.98 31.61
C THR A 6 -32.73 59.98 30.43
N HIS A 7 -33.18 58.77 30.00
CA HIS A 7 -34.54 58.36 29.56
C HIS A 7 -35.30 59.07 28.39
N PHE A 8 -36.23 58.48 27.60
CA PHE A 8 -36.67 57.12 27.18
C PHE A 8 -38.04 57.27 26.45
N ARG A 9 -38.38 56.28 25.59
CA ARG A 9 -39.72 55.91 25.05
C ARG A 9 -40.32 56.83 23.96
N GLY A 10 -40.94 56.34 22.89
CA GLY A 10 -41.27 54.97 22.46
C GLY A 10 -42.38 54.98 21.39
N ASN A 11 -42.20 54.11 20.38
CA ASN A 11 -43.11 53.49 19.38
C ASN A 11 -44.62 53.79 19.34
N ILE A 12 -45.20 53.76 18.13
CA ILE A 12 -46.45 53.04 17.78
C ILE A 12 -46.47 52.68 16.26
N TYR A 13 -46.96 51.47 15.97
CA TYR A 13 -47.03 50.72 14.70
C TYR A 13 -48.31 51.01 13.85
N THR A 14 -48.27 50.71 12.54
CA THR A 14 -49.36 50.12 11.67
C THR A 14 -48.80 50.01 10.22
N PHE A 15 -48.56 48.87 9.54
CA PHE A 15 -49.35 47.72 9.03
C PHE A 15 -50.49 48.06 8.03
N TYR A 16 -50.27 47.83 6.71
CA TYR A 16 -50.97 46.86 5.81
C TYR A 16 -50.80 47.14 4.29
N ASN A 17 -50.08 46.21 3.61
CA ASN A 17 -50.38 45.49 2.35
C ASN A 17 -51.20 46.12 1.19
N MET A 18 -50.66 46.03 -0.04
CA MET A 18 -51.40 45.69 -1.28
C MET A 18 -50.46 45.08 -2.34
N ILE A 19 -50.90 43.99 -2.96
CA ILE A 19 -50.17 43.04 -3.83
C ILE A 19 -50.58 43.24 -5.31
N SER A 20 -49.65 43.06 -6.25
CA SER A 20 -49.91 42.56 -7.62
C SER A 20 -48.59 42.05 -8.24
N LEU A 21 -48.24 40.76 -8.19
CA LEU A 21 -48.56 39.67 -9.13
C LEU A 21 -48.12 39.90 -10.59
N SER A 22 -46.84 39.65 -10.89
CA SER A 22 -46.36 38.74 -11.94
C SER A 22 -44.88 39.00 -12.28
N VAL A 23 -44.00 38.08 -11.85
CA VAL A 23 -42.87 37.47 -12.59
C VAL A 23 -42.11 36.67 -11.52
N ILE A 24 -42.45 35.39 -11.42
CA ILE A 24 -41.75 34.39 -10.62
C ILE A 24 -40.67 33.76 -11.51
N ILE A 25 -39.63 33.24 -10.85
CA ILE A 25 -38.73 32.15 -11.25
C ILE A 25 -37.35 32.60 -11.81
N HIS A 26 -36.36 32.80 -10.93
CA HIS A 26 -35.26 31.82 -10.72
C HIS A 26 -34.33 32.22 -9.54
N THR A 27 -34.49 31.47 -8.45
CA THR A 27 -33.46 30.87 -7.56
C THR A 27 -32.52 31.71 -6.68
N LEU A 28 -32.86 31.63 -5.37
CA LEU A 28 -32.08 31.64 -4.13
C LEU A 28 -30.59 31.25 -4.23
N VAL A 29 -29.66 32.06 -3.68
CA VAL A 29 -29.11 32.06 -2.29
C VAL A 29 -28.31 30.80 -1.91
N LEU A 30 -26.98 30.96 -1.80
CA LEU A 30 -26.16 30.28 -0.78
C LEU A 30 -25.10 31.26 -0.27
N LEU A 31 -25.27 31.70 0.98
CA LEU A 31 -24.28 32.39 1.81
C LEU A 31 -24.13 31.60 3.11
N ASN A 32 -22.88 31.46 3.56
CA ASN A 32 -22.38 30.81 4.78
C ASN A 32 -22.38 29.27 4.71
N SER A 33 -21.31 28.55 5.09
CA SER A 33 -20.64 28.59 6.39
C SER A 33 -19.25 27.95 6.34
N ARG A 34 -18.35 28.42 7.23
CA ARG A 34 -17.00 27.88 7.48
C ARG A 34 -17.04 26.41 7.90
N LEU A 35 -16.05 25.62 7.46
CA LEU A 35 -15.46 24.57 8.29
C LEU A 35 -13.94 24.53 8.04
N LEU A 36 -13.18 25.02 9.00
CA LEU A 36 -11.77 24.70 9.16
C LEU A 36 -11.74 23.27 9.73
N ILE A 37 -11.22 22.31 8.96
CA ILE A 37 -10.88 21.00 9.49
C ILE A 37 -9.39 21.07 9.82
N SER A 38 -9.07 21.19 11.12
CA SER A 38 -7.80 20.74 11.66
C SER A 38 -7.85 19.21 11.69
N ALA A 39 -7.07 18.57 10.81
CA ALA A 39 -6.88 17.12 10.83
C ALA A 39 -5.49 16.82 11.39
N ASP A 40 -5.36 16.81 12.73
CA ASP A 40 -4.35 15.98 13.39
C ASP A 40 -4.97 14.58 13.52
N GLY A 41 -4.60 13.70 12.58
CA GLY A 41 -5.10 12.32 12.52
C GLY A 41 -4.76 11.69 11.18
N ALA A 42 -3.63 10.98 11.13
CA ALA A 42 -3.17 10.06 10.09
C ALA A 42 -3.82 10.22 8.70
N ALA A 43 -3.10 10.87 7.78
CA ALA A 43 -3.39 10.83 6.36
C ALA A 43 -3.27 9.38 5.84
N TYR A 44 -4.36 8.62 5.92
CA TYR A 44 -4.54 7.45 5.08
C TYR A 44 -4.76 7.97 3.66
N GLY A 45 -3.71 7.91 2.83
CA GLY A 45 -3.77 8.37 1.45
C GLY A 45 -4.96 7.77 0.73
N CYS A 46 -5.76 8.61 0.06
CA CYS A 46 -6.84 8.14 -0.78
C CYS A 46 -6.29 7.19 -1.86
N CYS A 47 -7.10 6.20 -2.24
CA CYS A 47 -6.79 5.30 -3.34
C CYS A 47 -6.63 6.09 -4.64
N GLU A 48 -5.47 5.99 -5.26
CA GLU A 48 -5.15 6.59 -6.56
C GLU A 48 -5.44 5.58 -7.67
N THR A 49 -6.11 6.04 -8.73
CA THR A 49 -6.40 5.24 -9.92
C THR A 49 -5.65 5.79 -11.12
N VAL A 50 -4.78 4.97 -11.71
CA VAL A 50 -4.06 5.29 -12.95
C VAL A 50 -4.57 4.41 -14.08
N VAL A 51 -4.94 5.04 -15.19
CA VAL A 51 -5.35 4.36 -16.42
C VAL A 51 -4.34 4.63 -17.52
N THR A 52 -3.82 3.58 -18.15
CA THR A 52 -2.82 3.66 -19.24
C THR A 52 -3.28 2.83 -20.43
N CYS A 53 -3.34 3.43 -21.61
CA CYS A 53 -3.69 2.69 -22.83
C CYS A 53 -2.61 1.65 -23.16
N ASP A 54 -3.00 0.51 -23.75
CA ASP A 54 -2.04 -0.52 -24.12
C ASP A 54 -1.01 -0.01 -25.14
N GLY A 55 0.25 -0.41 -24.99
CA GLY A 55 1.42 0.08 -25.73
C GLY A 55 2.09 1.34 -25.16
N PHE A 56 1.59 1.91 -24.05
CA PHE A 56 2.20 3.07 -23.39
C PHE A 56 2.92 2.69 -22.09
N VAL A 57 3.66 3.64 -21.52
CA VAL A 57 4.33 3.47 -20.22
C VAL A 57 3.39 3.91 -19.12
N GLN A 58 3.10 3.01 -18.19
CA GLN A 58 2.38 3.30 -16.97
C GLN A 58 3.33 3.86 -15.91
N ARG A 59 2.92 4.94 -15.24
CA ARG A 59 3.70 5.65 -14.21
C ARG A 59 2.88 5.73 -12.93
N LEU A 60 3.42 5.20 -11.84
CA LEU A 60 2.86 5.34 -10.49
C LEU A 60 3.87 6.13 -9.65
N SER A 61 3.40 7.02 -8.79
CA SER A 61 4.28 7.80 -7.93
C SER A 61 3.62 8.15 -6.60
N CYS A 62 4.43 8.25 -5.55
CA CYS A 62 4.03 8.76 -4.25
C CYS A 62 4.92 9.95 -3.87
N ASP A 63 4.32 11.11 -3.64
CA ASP A 63 5.03 12.30 -3.13
C ASP A 63 5.68 12.00 -1.76
N THR A 64 4.96 11.25 -0.92
CA THR A 64 5.44 10.78 0.38
C THR A 64 5.13 9.30 0.56
N GLY A 65 6.06 8.55 1.14
CA GLY A 65 5.89 7.12 1.36
C GLY A 65 6.22 6.30 0.11
N VAL A 66 5.57 5.14 -0.03
CA VAL A 66 5.80 4.19 -1.13
C VAL A 66 4.48 3.65 -1.66
N ILE A 67 4.51 3.17 -2.90
CA ILE A 67 3.38 2.57 -3.60
C ILE A 67 3.00 1.25 -2.92
N SER A 68 1.69 1.06 -2.73
CA SER A 68 1.07 -0.21 -2.37
C SER A 68 -0.14 -0.46 -3.27
N VAL A 69 0.05 -1.33 -4.26
CA VAL A 69 -0.95 -1.67 -5.26
C VAL A 69 -2.07 -2.47 -4.63
N GLN A 70 -3.29 -1.95 -4.74
CA GLN A 70 -4.52 -2.60 -4.26
C GLN A 70 -5.11 -3.53 -5.32
N SER A 71 -5.05 -3.13 -6.59
CA SER A 71 -5.49 -3.95 -7.71
C SER A 71 -4.88 -3.46 -9.01
N ALA A 72 -4.58 -4.36 -9.95
CA ALA A 72 -4.20 -3.99 -11.31
C ALA A 72 -4.87 -4.92 -12.31
N THR A 73 -5.49 -4.34 -13.34
CA THR A 73 -6.22 -5.08 -14.37
C THR A 73 -5.84 -4.60 -15.77
N CYS A 74 -5.97 -5.49 -16.75
CA CYS A 74 -5.85 -5.19 -18.17
C CYS A 74 -7.12 -5.64 -18.89
N GLY A 75 -7.67 -4.77 -19.73
CA GLY A 75 -8.89 -5.08 -20.48
C GLY A 75 -9.56 -3.83 -21.01
N ARG A 76 -10.88 -3.88 -21.11
CA ARG A 76 -11.72 -2.73 -21.43
C ARG A 76 -13.03 -2.85 -20.65
N THR A 77 -13.29 -1.84 -19.82
CA THR A 77 -14.50 -1.69 -19.00
C THR A 77 -15.35 -0.48 -19.42
N SER A 78 -14.84 0.32 -20.36
CA SER A 78 -15.47 1.52 -20.90
C SER A 78 -15.18 1.66 -22.39
N SER A 79 -16.20 2.01 -23.17
CA SER A 79 -16.05 2.33 -24.61
C SER A 79 -15.41 3.71 -24.86
N GLN A 80 -15.32 4.56 -23.83
CA GLN A 80 -14.83 5.93 -23.96
C GLN A 80 -13.33 6.06 -23.67
N ILE A 81 -12.82 5.31 -22.69
CA ILE A 81 -11.40 5.34 -22.32
C ILE A 81 -10.55 4.77 -23.46
N CYS A 82 -9.43 5.44 -23.82
CA CYS A 82 -8.53 4.98 -24.86
C CYS A 82 -9.24 4.67 -26.20
N SER A 83 -10.16 5.54 -26.63
CA SER A 83 -11.02 5.34 -27.82
C SER A 83 -10.66 6.21 -29.02
N VAL A 84 -9.89 7.28 -28.81
CA VAL A 84 -9.55 8.27 -29.85
C VAL A 84 -8.83 7.58 -31.02
N GLY A 85 -9.37 7.75 -32.22
CA GLY A 85 -8.80 7.18 -33.45
C GLY A 85 -8.98 5.67 -33.63
N ARG A 86 -9.80 5.01 -32.79
CA ARG A 86 -9.99 3.55 -32.84
C ARG A 86 -11.29 3.15 -33.56
N PRO A 87 -11.27 2.06 -34.36
CA PRO A 87 -12.48 1.51 -34.96
C PRO A 87 -13.50 1.03 -33.92
N GLN A 88 -14.80 1.12 -34.25
CA GLN A 88 -15.87 0.67 -33.35
C GLN A 88 -15.76 -0.82 -32.97
N SER A 89 -15.24 -1.65 -33.87
CA SER A 89 -14.97 -3.07 -33.62
C SER A 89 -13.98 -3.28 -32.46
N GLU A 90 -13.00 -2.38 -32.28
CA GLU A 90 -11.98 -2.49 -31.23
C GLU A 90 -12.44 -1.99 -29.86
N ILE A 91 -13.51 -1.19 -29.80
CA ILE A 91 -13.95 -0.51 -28.55
C ILE A 91 -15.35 -0.92 -28.07
N SER A 92 -16.07 -1.71 -28.87
CA SER A 92 -17.44 -2.16 -28.54
C SER A 92 -17.48 -3.15 -27.36
N ASN A 93 -16.49 -4.03 -27.25
CA ASN A 93 -16.38 -4.96 -26.12
C ASN A 93 -15.80 -4.25 -24.89
N ALA A 94 -16.70 -3.74 -24.03
CA ALA A 94 -16.35 -3.08 -22.78
C ALA A 94 -16.62 -3.95 -21.53
N ARG A 95 -16.58 -5.28 -21.69
CA ARG A 95 -16.82 -6.24 -20.60
C ARG A 95 -15.73 -7.31 -20.56
N CYS A 96 -14.48 -6.91 -20.73
CA CYS A 96 -13.33 -7.80 -20.60
C CYS A 96 -12.29 -7.23 -19.66
N SER A 97 -11.76 -8.07 -18.78
CA SER A 97 -10.71 -7.72 -17.84
C SER A 97 -10.00 -8.99 -17.36
N VAL A 98 -8.69 -8.88 -17.12
CA VAL A 98 -7.88 -9.88 -16.42
C VAL A 98 -6.99 -9.18 -15.40
N ASP A 99 -6.74 -9.84 -14.27
CA ASP A 99 -5.82 -9.32 -13.26
C ASP A 99 -4.37 -9.35 -13.76
N VAL A 100 -3.59 -8.37 -13.31
CA VAL A 100 -2.17 -8.20 -13.67
C VAL A 100 -1.32 -8.12 -12.40
N PRO A 101 -1.07 -9.25 -11.71
CA PRO A 101 -0.26 -9.28 -10.48
C PRO A 101 1.19 -8.84 -10.68
N ALA A 102 1.65 -8.76 -11.93
CA ALA A 102 3.00 -8.28 -12.24
C ALA A 102 3.20 -6.80 -11.83
N VAL A 103 2.13 -6.00 -11.72
CA VAL A 103 2.23 -4.58 -11.32
C VAL A 103 2.63 -4.44 -9.85
N SER A 104 1.92 -5.09 -8.93
CA SER A 104 2.26 -5.06 -7.49
C SER A 104 3.66 -5.62 -7.24
N LYS A 105 3.99 -6.76 -7.86
CA LYS A 105 5.32 -7.39 -7.78
C LYS A 105 6.48 -6.48 -8.19
N ARG A 106 6.23 -5.47 -9.04
CA ARG A 106 7.26 -4.58 -9.57
C ARG A 106 7.24 -3.19 -8.94
N CYS A 107 6.10 -2.73 -8.43
CA CYS A 107 5.94 -1.37 -7.92
C CYS A 107 5.85 -1.28 -6.39
N ASP A 108 5.45 -2.34 -5.70
CA ASP A 108 5.24 -2.25 -4.25
C ASP A 108 6.54 -1.91 -3.52
N GLY A 109 6.46 -0.90 -2.65
CA GLY A 109 7.61 -0.39 -1.89
C GLY A 109 8.53 0.56 -2.66
N LEU A 110 8.23 0.87 -3.92
CA LEU A 110 8.91 1.94 -4.65
C LEU A 110 8.22 3.28 -4.44
N ARG A 111 8.98 4.39 -4.52
CA ARG A 111 8.41 5.74 -4.59
C ARG A 111 7.84 6.04 -5.97
N GLU A 112 8.58 5.64 -6.99
CA GLU A 112 8.23 5.82 -8.40
C GLU A 112 8.35 4.48 -9.10
N CYS A 113 7.39 4.15 -9.96
CA CYS A 113 7.39 2.92 -10.73
C CYS A 113 6.98 3.19 -12.18
N GLU A 114 7.84 2.78 -13.12
CA GLU A 114 7.56 2.83 -14.55
C GLU A 114 7.45 1.41 -15.12
N LEU A 115 6.30 1.11 -15.74
CA LEU A 115 6.03 -0.19 -16.36
C LEU A 115 5.68 0.01 -17.83
N ASN A 116 6.37 -0.72 -18.72
CA ASN A 116 5.86 -0.87 -20.08
C ASN A 116 4.66 -1.82 -20.05
N THR A 117 3.51 -1.38 -20.55
CA THR A 117 2.29 -2.20 -20.54
C THR A 117 2.33 -3.34 -21.56
N GLN A 118 3.21 -3.27 -22.56
CA GLN A 118 3.33 -4.30 -23.58
C GLN A 118 3.86 -5.60 -22.98
N GLY A 119 3.05 -6.66 -23.04
CA GLY A 119 3.40 -7.99 -22.51
C GLY A 119 3.34 -8.10 -20.99
N LEU A 120 2.76 -7.11 -20.29
CA LEU A 120 2.63 -7.12 -18.83
C LEU A 120 1.48 -8.02 -18.36
N ALA A 121 0.38 -8.10 -19.13
CA ALA A 121 -0.73 -9.00 -18.86
C ALA A 121 -0.35 -10.46 -19.14
N PRO A 122 -0.79 -11.41 -18.28
CA PRO A 122 -0.41 -12.83 -18.41
C PRO A 122 -1.04 -13.52 -19.63
N LYS A 123 -2.18 -13.03 -20.10
CA LYS A 123 -2.91 -13.52 -21.28
C LYS A 123 -3.75 -12.39 -21.87
N ASP A 124 -4.10 -12.49 -23.15
CA ASP A 124 -5.06 -11.57 -23.75
C ASP A 124 -6.49 -11.90 -23.27
N PRO A 125 -7.18 -11.00 -22.55
CA PRO A 125 -8.54 -11.23 -22.09
C PRO A 125 -9.60 -11.10 -23.19
N CYS A 126 -9.31 -10.39 -24.29
CA CYS A 126 -10.27 -10.09 -25.35
C CYS A 126 -9.54 -9.76 -26.65
N PHE A 127 -9.32 -10.79 -27.47
CA PHE A 127 -8.68 -10.67 -28.76
C PHE A 127 -9.42 -9.68 -29.67
N GLY A 128 -8.67 -8.85 -30.40
CA GLY A 128 -9.22 -7.82 -31.29
C GLY A 128 -9.86 -6.62 -30.58
N THR A 129 -9.91 -6.60 -29.25
CA THR A 129 -10.33 -5.43 -28.45
C THR A 129 -9.10 -4.63 -28.03
N PHE A 130 -9.13 -3.31 -28.23
CA PHE A 130 -8.06 -2.43 -27.77
C PHE A 130 -8.17 -2.22 -26.27
N LYS A 131 -7.12 -2.55 -25.52
CA LYS A 131 -7.13 -2.64 -24.05
C LYS A 131 -6.49 -1.42 -23.40
N TYR A 132 -6.71 -1.28 -22.10
CA TYR A 132 -6.00 -0.38 -21.22
C TYR A 132 -5.78 -1.05 -19.86
N TYR A 133 -4.76 -0.59 -19.15
CA TYR A 133 -4.43 -0.99 -17.81
C TYR A 133 -5.06 -0.04 -16.81
N THR A 134 -5.68 -0.58 -15.76
CA THR A 134 -6.21 0.19 -14.63
C THR A 134 -5.52 -0.29 -13.39
N THR A 135 -4.83 0.60 -12.68
CA THR A 135 -4.15 0.28 -11.42
C THR A 135 -4.67 1.18 -10.33
N ASN A 136 -5.12 0.56 -9.24
CA ASN A 136 -5.48 1.22 -8.00
C ASN A 136 -4.37 0.99 -6.98
N TYR A 137 -3.85 2.05 -6.37
CA TYR A 137 -2.82 1.96 -5.33
C TYR A 137 -3.03 3.02 -4.25
N ILE A 138 -2.38 2.83 -3.12
CA ILE A 138 -2.27 3.83 -2.05
C ILE A 138 -0.80 4.12 -1.79
N CYS A 139 -0.52 5.28 -1.19
CA CYS A 139 0.79 5.62 -0.68
C CYS A 139 0.84 5.34 0.83
N ILE A 140 1.74 4.45 1.24
CA ILE A 140 1.93 4.09 2.64
C ILE A 140 3.23 4.71 3.18
N PRO A 141 3.29 5.15 4.45
CA PRO A 141 4.40 5.93 4.99
C PRO A 141 5.61 5.05 5.32
N ALA A 142 6.24 4.46 4.30
CA ALA A 142 7.49 3.72 4.43
C ALA A 142 8.68 4.55 3.95
N GLU A 143 9.84 4.28 4.53
CA GLU A 143 11.13 4.76 4.08
C GLU A 143 11.72 3.82 3.01
N THR A 144 12.69 4.32 2.25
CA THR A 144 13.32 3.60 1.15
C THR A 144 14.84 3.72 1.23
N SER A 145 15.54 2.62 0.98
CA SER A 145 17.00 2.59 0.85
C SER A 145 17.40 1.84 -0.41
N ALA A 146 18.39 2.37 -1.14
CA ALA A 146 18.94 1.75 -2.34
C ALA A 146 20.46 1.59 -2.18
N THR A 147 20.95 0.36 -2.26
CA THR A 147 22.38 0.04 -2.11
C THR A 147 22.88 -0.67 -3.35
N CYS A 148 23.88 -0.10 -4.02
CA CYS A 148 24.44 -0.69 -5.23
C CYS A 148 25.14 -2.03 -4.96
N HIS A 149 25.18 -2.92 -5.95
CA HIS A 149 25.86 -4.20 -5.81
C HIS A 149 27.31 -4.03 -5.35
N GLY A 150 27.68 -4.76 -4.29
CA GLY A 150 28.99 -4.69 -3.63
C GLY A 150 29.10 -3.63 -2.53
N GLY A 151 28.02 -2.88 -2.25
CA GLY A 151 27.95 -1.88 -1.18
C GLY A 151 27.25 -2.37 0.08
N TYR A 152 27.37 -1.58 1.15
CA TYR A 152 26.66 -1.76 2.42
C TYR A 152 25.52 -0.74 2.54
N GLY A 153 24.33 -1.25 2.84
CA GLY A 153 23.14 -0.45 3.11
C GLY A 153 22.93 -0.33 4.61
N TYR A 154 22.66 0.88 5.09
CA TYR A 154 22.40 1.16 6.49
C TYR A 154 20.95 1.62 6.64
N LEU A 155 20.17 0.87 7.41
CA LEU A 155 18.80 1.21 7.75
C LEU A 155 18.79 1.70 9.19
N LYS A 156 18.05 2.78 9.47
CA LYS A 156 17.97 3.34 10.81
C LYS A 156 16.62 4.00 11.03
N CYS A 157 16.04 3.76 12.20
CA CYS A 157 14.91 4.50 12.72
C CYS A 157 15.38 5.42 13.84
N GLU A 158 15.07 6.71 13.76
CA GLU A 158 15.43 7.67 14.82
C GLU A 158 14.72 7.35 16.13
N ASN A 159 13.42 7.00 16.04
CA ASN A 159 12.59 6.60 17.16
C ASN A 159 11.71 5.42 16.75
N GLY A 160 12.09 4.20 17.14
CA GLY A 160 11.30 3.03 16.83
C GLY A 160 12.11 1.82 16.43
N ARG A 161 11.45 0.83 15.83
CA ARG A 161 12.07 -0.39 15.32
C ARG A 161 11.77 -0.56 13.84
N ILE A 162 12.76 -1.04 13.12
CA ILE A 162 12.67 -1.36 11.70
C ILE A 162 11.69 -2.51 11.53
N GLN A 163 10.76 -2.34 10.60
CA GLN A 163 9.95 -3.40 10.03
C GLN A 163 10.09 -3.34 8.51
N ILE A 164 10.75 -4.32 7.93
CA ILE A 164 10.89 -4.40 6.47
C ILE A 164 9.51 -4.64 5.85
N ASN A 165 9.21 -3.84 4.83
CA ASN A 165 8.00 -3.89 4.03
C ASN A 165 8.25 -4.69 2.74
N THR A 166 9.22 -4.26 1.93
CA THR A 166 9.66 -4.98 0.73
C THR A 166 11.17 -4.94 0.60
N ALA A 167 11.74 -5.92 -0.09
CA ALA A 167 13.13 -5.88 -0.50
C ALA A 167 13.29 -6.56 -1.87
N ASN A 168 14.10 -5.96 -2.74
CA ASN A 168 14.43 -6.48 -4.04
C ASN A 168 15.92 -6.32 -4.31
N TYR A 169 16.62 -7.42 -4.55
CA TYR A 169 17.99 -7.39 -5.06
C TYR A 169 17.94 -7.66 -6.57
N GLY A 170 18.17 -6.64 -7.39
CA GLY A 170 17.93 -6.71 -8.83
C GLY A 170 18.11 -5.36 -9.52
N ARG A 171 17.27 -5.08 -10.51
CA ARG A 171 17.17 -3.78 -11.18
C ARG A 171 15.75 -3.58 -11.69
N THR A 172 15.10 -2.51 -11.24
CA THR A 172 13.74 -2.09 -11.61
C THR A 172 13.72 -0.80 -12.43
N ASP A 173 14.83 -0.07 -12.50
CA ASP A 173 14.96 1.18 -13.25
C ASP A 173 16.38 1.37 -13.83
N LYS A 174 16.53 2.32 -14.77
CA LYS A 174 17.81 2.59 -15.46
C LYS A 174 18.72 3.58 -14.74
N THR A 175 18.22 4.26 -13.72
CA THR A 175 18.86 5.43 -13.09
C THR A 175 19.57 5.08 -11.79
N THR A 176 18.98 4.24 -10.95
CA THR A 176 19.53 3.80 -9.68
C THR A 176 20.82 3.03 -9.91
N CYS A 177 21.89 3.43 -9.21
CA CYS A 177 23.20 2.79 -9.31
C CYS A 177 23.71 2.68 -10.76
N SER A 178 23.56 3.74 -11.55
CA SER A 178 23.93 3.78 -12.98
C SER A 178 25.27 4.47 -13.26
N GLU A 179 25.81 5.22 -12.29
CA GLU A 179 27.02 5.99 -12.48
C GLU A 179 28.22 5.09 -12.85
N GLY A 180 28.90 5.45 -13.95
CA GLY A 180 30.06 4.71 -14.46
C GLY A 180 29.76 3.33 -15.07
N ARG A 181 28.48 2.97 -15.25
CA ARG A 181 28.08 1.64 -15.76
C ARG A 181 27.80 1.65 -17.27
N PRO A 182 28.21 0.61 -18.02
CA PRO A 182 27.84 0.44 -19.41
C PRO A 182 26.33 0.34 -19.59
N SER A 183 25.80 0.95 -20.66
CA SER A 183 24.37 0.93 -20.98
C SER A 183 23.79 -0.49 -21.07
N SER A 184 24.57 -1.47 -21.53
CA SER A 184 24.17 -2.89 -21.61
C SER A 184 23.81 -3.50 -20.25
N GLU A 185 24.49 -3.08 -19.18
CA GLU A 185 24.24 -3.58 -17.81
C GLU A 185 22.99 -2.97 -17.17
N LEU A 186 22.42 -1.93 -17.77
CA LEU A 186 21.31 -1.12 -17.24
C LEU A 186 19.97 -1.36 -17.97
N GLN A 187 19.96 -2.09 -19.09
CA GLN A 187 18.75 -2.25 -19.91
C GLN A 187 17.68 -3.13 -19.26
N ASN A 188 18.08 -4.17 -18.52
CA ASN A 188 17.14 -5.09 -17.92
C ASN A 188 16.58 -4.52 -16.60
N THR A 189 15.42 -3.86 -16.71
CA THR A 189 14.67 -3.32 -15.57
C THR A 189 13.54 -4.26 -15.10
N ASN A 190 13.50 -5.49 -15.63
CA ASN A 190 12.60 -6.54 -15.18
C ASN A 190 13.34 -7.55 -14.29
N CYS A 191 14.39 -7.09 -13.62
CA CYS A 191 15.22 -7.95 -12.79
C CYS A 191 14.81 -7.82 -11.33
N SER A 192 14.14 -8.85 -10.80
CA SER A 192 13.75 -8.88 -9.40
C SER A 192 14.11 -10.22 -8.76
N SER A 193 14.61 -10.16 -7.53
CA SER A 193 14.87 -11.35 -6.71
C SER A 193 13.74 -11.53 -5.68
N PRO A 194 12.92 -12.58 -5.81
CA PRO A 194 11.82 -12.84 -4.88
C PRO A 194 12.29 -13.25 -3.47
N ASN A 195 13.58 -13.53 -3.31
CA ASN A 195 14.16 -14.06 -2.07
C ASN A 195 14.89 -12.99 -1.26
N ALA A 196 14.87 -11.72 -1.68
CA ALA A 196 15.58 -10.67 -0.95
C ALA A 196 14.90 -10.29 0.37
N LEU A 197 13.57 -10.46 0.50
CA LEU A 197 12.85 -10.02 1.69
C LEU A 197 13.22 -10.79 2.96
N ALA A 198 13.26 -12.13 2.94
CA ALA A 198 13.59 -12.94 4.11
C ALA A 198 14.96 -12.61 4.74
N PRO A 199 16.09 -12.62 4.00
CA PRO A 199 17.39 -12.31 4.59
C PRO A 199 17.46 -10.89 5.16
N VAL A 200 16.88 -9.89 4.48
CA VAL A 200 16.82 -8.51 5.00
C VAL A 200 15.96 -8.45 6.27
N SER A 201 14.76 -9.04 6.23
CA SER A 201 13.84 -9.10 7.37
C SER A 201 14.46 -9.77 8.58
N LYS A 202 15.16 -10.89 8.36
CA LYS A 202 15.86 -11.64 9.42
C LYS A 202 16.96 -10.80 10.05
N SER A 203 17.68 -10.01 9.26
CA SER A 203 18.78 -9.19 9.75
C SER A 203 18.33 -7.88 10.41
N CYS A 204 17.15 -7.35 10.06
CA CYS A 204 16.78 -5.97 10.40
C CYS A 204 15.52 -5.82 11.26
N ASN A 205 14.54 -6.73 11.16
CA ASN A 205 13.28 -6.55 11.87
C ASN A 205 13.49 -6.47 13.39
N GLY A 206 12.86 -5.49 14.03
CA GLY A 206 12.94 -5.28 15.48
C GLY A 206 14.19 -4.52 15.95
N LEU A 207 15.13 -4.21 15.05
CA LEU A 207 16.32 -3.41 15.39
C LEU A 207 16.05 -1.91 15.18
N GLU A 208 16.76 -1.07 15.92
CA GLU A 208 16.75 0.40 15.69
C GLU A 208 17.59 0.77 14.47
N SER A 209 18.67 0.01 14.23
CA SER A 209 19.52 0.13 13.05
C SER A 209 20.02 -1.24 12.61
N CYS A 210 20.20 -1.44 11.31
CA CYS A 210 20.84 -2.63 10.77
C CYS A 210 21.71 -2.28 9.56
N GLU A 211 22.69 -3.14 9.28
CA GLU A 211 23.54 -3.09 8.10
C GLU A 211 23.23 -4.32 7.21
N VAL A 212 23.17 -4.10 5.89
CA VAL A 212 22.90 -5.15 4.91
C VAL A 212 23.90 -5.07 3.77
N PHE A 213 24.56 -6.17 3.45
CA PHE A 213 25.53 -6.23 2.36
C PHE A 213 24.88 -6.68 1.05
N ALA A 214 24.90 -5.82 0.02
CA ALA A 214 24.19 -6.03 -1.25
C ALA A 214 25.00 -6.88 -2.25
N THR A 215 25.14 -8.19 -2.00
CA THR A 215 25.93 -9.09 -2.84
C THR A 215 25.19 -10.33 -3.30
N HIS A 216 25.72 -10.96 -4.36
CA HIS A 216 25.16 -12.20 -4.89
C HIS A 216 25.33 -13.40 -3.93
N THR A 217 26.23 -13.27 -2.94
CA THR A 217 26.45 -14.28 -1.90
C THR A 217 25.34 -14.28 -0.86
N VAL A 218 24.77 -13.11 -0.57
CA VAL A 218 23.59 -12.96 0.31
C VAL A 218 22.30 -13.19 -0.47
N PHE A 219 22.25 -12.67 -1.71
CA PHE A 219 21.07 -12.71 -2.56
C PHE A 219 21.41 -13.40 -3.87
N THR A 220 20.89 -14.60 -4.13
CA THR A 220 21.12 -15.32 -5.41
C THR A 220 20.98 -14.39 -6.61
N ASP A 221 21.90 -14.45 -7.58
CA ASP A 221 21.87 -13.56 -8.75
C ASP A 221 20.63 -13.84 -9.62
N PRO A 222 19.65 -12.91 -9.70
CA PRO A 222 18.44 -13.10 -10.49
C PRO A 222 18.64 -12.84 -11.99
N CYS A 223 19.70 -12.14 -12.40
CA CYS A 223 19.88 -11.68 -13.77
C CYS A 223 21.38 -11.44 -14.09
N ILE A 224 22.04 -12.49 -14.57
CA ILE A 224 23.46 -12.45 -14.95
C ILE A 224 23.69 -11.39 -16.04
N GLY A 225 24.78 -10.62 -15.92
CA GLY A 225 25.14 -9.55 -16.86
C GLY A 225 24.40 -8.22 -16.66
N THR A 226 23.45 -8.16 -15.72
CA THR A 226 22.81 -6.91 -15.29
C THR A 226 23.46 -6.42 -13.99
N TYR A 227 23.83 -5.14 -13.93
CA TYR A 227 24.33 -4.54 -12.69
C TYR A 227 23.18 -4.26 -11.74
N LYS A 228 23.27 -4.75 -10.50
CA LYS A 228 22.14 -4.80 -9.57
C LYS A 228 22.27 -3.79 -8.43
N TYR A 229 21.18 -3.60 -7.71
CA TYR A 229 21.11 -2.92 -6.42
C TYR A 229 20.09 -3.61 -5.53
N LEU A 230 20.27 -3.46 -4.23
CA LEU A 230 19.30 -3.83 -3.21
C LEU A 230 18.42 -2.61 -2.92
N ALA A 231 17.15 -2.69 -3.31
CA ALA A 231 16.12 -1.73 -2.93
C ALA A 231 15.32 -2.28 -1.75
N ILE A 232 15.19 -1.50 -0.68
CA ILE A 232 14.48 -1.88 0.55
C ILE A 232 13.45 -0.80 0.85
N SER A 233 12.22 -1.22 1.13
CA SER A 233 11.20 -0.39 1.77
C SER A 233 11.00 -0.89 3.20
N TYR A 234 10.92 0.02 4.17
CA TYR A 234 10.72 -0.34 5.58
C TYR A 234 9.94 0.73 6.33
N PHE A 235 9.24 0.32 7.38
CA PHE A 235 8.61 1.21 8.34
C PHE A 235 9.49 1.41 9.56
N CYS A 236 9.46 2.62 10.10
CA CYS A 236 9.89 2.88 11.46
C CYS A 236 8.68 2.83 12.39
N LEU A 237 8.48 1.67 13.01
CA LEU A 237 7.38 1.48 13.94
C LEU A 237 7.70 2.19 15.25
N PRO A 238 6.78 3.02 15.80
CA PRO A 238 7.02 3.73 17.05
C PRO A 238 7.48 2.81 18.18
N PRO A 239 8.27 3.33 19.15
CA PRO A 239 8.66 2.58 20.33
C PRO A 239 7.43 1.99 21.03
N GLY A 240 7.48 0.70 21.37
CA GLY A 240 6.37 -0.02 22.02
C GLY A 240 5.44 -0.77 21.05
N VAL A 241 5.54 -0.54 19.73
CA VAL A 241 4.94 -1.43 18.74
C VAL A 241 5.81 -2.67 18.57
N ARG A 242 5.17 -3.84 18.73
CA ARG A 242 5.70 -5.19 18.63
C ARG A 242 5.09 -5.88 17.40
N SER A 243 5.81 -6.84 16.83
CA SER A 243 5.32 -7.69 15.73
C SER A 243 5.35 -9.16 16.11
N SER A 244 4.38 -9.94 15.63
CA SER A 244 4.34 -11.40 15.75
C SER A 244 4.09 -12.02 14.39
N LEU A 245 4.88 -13.03 14.03
CA LEU A 245 4.80 -13.74 12.75
C LEU A 245 4.69 -15.24 13.01
N LEU A 246 3.63 -15.85 12.48
CA LEU A 246 3.32 -17.27 12.65
C LEU A 246 3.11 -17.91 11.28
N CYS A 247 3.76 -19.02 10.99
CA CYS A 247 3.46 -19.80 9.79
C CYS A 247 2.09 -20.47 9.92
N GLU A 248 1.44 -20.78 8.80
CA GLU A 248 0.16 -21.50 8.82
C GLU A 248 0.30 -22.83 9.60
N HIS A 249 -0.64 -23.06 10.51
CA HIS A 249 -0.72 -24.09 11.54
C HIS A 249 0.10 -23.86 12.82
N GLU A 250 0.85 -22.77 12.92
CA GLU A 250 1.52 -22.39 14.17
C GLU A 250 0.58 -21.62 15.11
N THR A 251 0.89 -21.71 16.39
CA THR A 251 0.20 -21.01 17.47
C THR A 251 1.20 -20.15 18.21
N SER A 252 0.82 -18.91 18.53
CA SER A 252 1.65 -18.01 19.35
C SER A 252 0.78 -17.26 20.34
N ALA A 253 1.40 -16.92 21.48
CA ALA A 253 0.78 -16.09 22.49
C ALA A 253 1.32 -14.66 22.37
N LEU A 254 0.42 -13.68 22.31
CA LEU A 254 0.79 -12.28 22.52
C LEU A 254 0.72 -12.01 24.01
N THR A 255 1.75 -11.39 24.56
CA THR A 255 1.84 -11.08 25.98
C THR A 255 2.35 -9.66 26.19
N CYS A 256 1.78 -9.01 27.19
CA CYS A 256 2.16 -7.69 27.65
C CYS A 256 2.60 -7.74 29.11
N ASP A 257 3.44 -6.79 29.51
CA ASP A 257 3.94 -6.68 30.87
C ASP A 257 2.79 -6.33 31.84
N VAL A 258 2.95 -6.66 33.12
CA VAL A 258 1.90 -6.45 34.14
C VAL A 258 1.41 -5.00 34.14
N GLY A 259 0.10 -4.81 34.09
CA GLY A 259 -0.54 -3.49 34.06
C GLY A 259 -0.72 -2.88 32.67
N THR A 260 -0.23 -3.54 31.61
CA THR A 260 -0.45 -3.14 30.22
C THR A 260 -1.30 -4.15 29.47
N PHE A 261 -1.95 -3.68 28.40
CA PHE A 261 -2.94 -4.40 27.61
C PHE A 261 -2.61 -4.31 26.13
N ILE A 262 -2.89 -5.38 25.39
CA ILE A 262 -2.65 -5.50 23.96
C ILE A 262 -3.58 -4.53 23.21
N ARG A 263 -3.00 -3.74 22.31
CA ARG A 263 -3.68 -2.94 21.29
C ARG A 263 -3.22 -3.39 19.93
N ILE A 264 -4.12 -3.93 19.11
CA ILE A 264 -3.83 -4.38 17.76
C ILE A 264 -3.80 -3.17 16.81
N HIS A 265 -2.79 -3.13 15.95
CA HIS A 265 -2.63 -2.08 14.93
C HIS A 265 -2.94 -2.61 13.52
N SER A 266 -2.43 -3.80 13.21
CA SER A 266 -2.70 -4.46 11.93
C SER A 266 -2.55 -5.97 12.09
N ALA A 267 -3.25 -6.72 11.25
CA ALA A 267 -3.02 -8.15 11.11
C ALA A 267 -3.33 -8.60 9.68
N ASN A 268 -2.57 -9.57 9.18
CA ASN A 268 -2.83 -10.22 7.90
C ASN A 268 -2.54 -11.71 8.00
N TYR A 269 -3.58 -12.54 7.82
CA TYR A 269 -3.42 -13.95 7.49
C TYR A 269 -3.44 -14.11 5.97
N GLY A 270 -2.32 -14.53 5.40
CA GLY A 270 -2.15 -14.58 3.96
C GLY A 270 -0.70 -14.80 3.56
N ARG A 271 -0.27 -14.16 2.48
CA ARG A 271 1.12 -14.19 2.01
C ARG A 271 1.39 -12.92 1.21
N THR A 272 2.35 -12.14 1.67
CA THR A 272 2.82 -10.90 1.03
C THR A 272 4.17 -11.07 0.33
N ASP A 273 4.83 -12.22 0.51
CA ASP A 273 6.12 -12.54 -0.11
C ASP A 273 6.37 -14.05 -0.23
N SER A 274 7.33 -14.46 -1.06
CA SER A 274 7.61 -15.87 -1.36
C SER A 274 8.59 -16.54 -0.40
N SER A 275 9.19 -15.79 0.53
CA SER A 275 10.34 -16.21 1.33
C SER A 275 10.00 -16.46 2.81
N THR A 276 9.04 -15.74 3.37
CA THR A 276 8.51 -15.96 4.71
C THR A 276 7.83 -17.33 4.79
N CYS A 277 8.12 -18.12 5.83
CA CYS A 277 7.54 -19.44 6.03
C CYS A 277 7.67 -20.37 4.81
N SER A 278 8.81 -20.30 4.11
CA SER A 278 9.05 -21.01 2.83
C SER A 278 9.79 -22.34 2.96
N THR A 279 10.45 -22.61 4.09
CA THR A 279 11.28 -23.81 4.29
C THR A 279 10.49 -25.10 4.03
N GLY A 280 11.00 -25.92 3.11
CA GLY A 280 10.38 -27.20 2.75
C GLY A 280 9.09 -27.09 1.94
N ARG A 281 8.73 -25.91 1.43
CA ARG A 281 7.49 -25.68 0.67
C ARG A 281 7.73 -25.72 -0.85
N PRO A 282 6.83 -26.34 -1.63
CA PRO A 282 6.86 -26.26 -3.08
C PRO A 282 6.71 -24.82 -3.59
N ALA A 283 7.39 -24.46 -4.68
CA ALA A 283 7.32 -23.12 -5.26
C ALA A 283 5.90 -22.69 -5.63
N SER A 284 5.03 -23.63 -6.03
CA SER A 284 3.62 -23.36 -6.33
C SER A 284 2.85 -22.80 -5.13
N GLN A 285 3.21 -23.19 -3.90
CA GLN A 285 2.57 -22.69 -2.68
C GLN A 285 3.08 -21.32 -2.24
N LEU A 286 4.16 -20.82 -2.85
CA LEU A 286 4.85 -19.58 -2.49
C LEU A 286 4.67 -18.47 -3.54
N ALA A 287 4.14 -18.81 -4.72
CA ALA A 287 4.09 -17.93 -5.89
C ALA A 287 3.08 -16.78 -5.77
N LYS A 288 2.00 -16.98 -5.00
CA LYS A 288 0.97 -15.96 -4.78
C LYS A 288 1.32 -15.13 -3.54
N THR A 289 1.73 -13.89 -3.78
CA THR A 289 2.25 -12.96 -2.75
C THR A 289 1.36 -11.72 -2.59
N ASP A 290 0.17 -11.74 -3.18
CA ASP A 290 -0.88 -10.74 -3.08
C ASP A 290 -2.09 -11.35 -2.34
N CYS A 291 -1.83 -12.01 -1.22
CA CYS A 291 -2.83 -12.73 -0.47
C CYS A 291 -3.11 -12.07 0.88
N TYR A 292 -4.34 -11.57 1.03
CA TYR A 292 -4.81 -10.86 2.22
C TYR A 292 -6.19 -11.35 2.65
N ALA A 293 -6.34 -11.77 3.90
CA ALA A 293 -7.66 -12.05 4.48
C ALA A 293 -8.27 -10.78 5.07
N LEU A 294 -9.45 -10.40 4.55
CA LEU A 294 -10.17 -9.16 4.91
C LEU A 294 -10.56 -9.10 6.40
N ASN A 295 -10.75 -10.25 7.03
CA ASN A 295 -11.17 -10.38 8.44
C ASN A 295 -9.99 -10.50 9.43
N SER A 296 -8.73 -10.49 8.95
CA SER A 296 -7.55 -10.74 9.79
C SER A 296 -7.50 -9.82 11.01
N HIS A 297 -7.61 -8.51 10.78
CA HIS A 297 -7.61 -7.52 11.86
C HIS A 297 -8.76 -7.75 12.84
N THR A 298 -9.99 -7.94 12.34
CA THR A 298 -11.17 -8.12 13.19
C THR A 298 -11.08 -9.37 14.06
N VAL A 299 -10.55 -10.47 13.53
CA VAL A 299 -10.40 -11.73 14.26
C VAL A 299 -9.33 -11.61 15.35
N VAL A 300 -8.16 -11.05 15.03
CA VAL A 300 -7.09 -10.85 16.02
C VAL A 300 -7.50 -9.85 17.08
N ALA A 301 -8.10 -8.72 16.70
CA ALA A 301 -8.59 -7.71 17.65
C ALA A 301 -9.64 -8.30 18.59
N SER A 302 -10.63 -9.04 18.07
CA SER A 302 -11.63 -9.71 18.93
C SER A 302 -11.00 -10.72 19.90
N GLY A 303 -9.92 -11.38 19.48
CA GLY A 303 -9.20 -12.35 20.30
C GLY A 303 -8.28 -11.73 21.36
N CYS A 304 -7.72 -10.55 21.11
CA CYS A 304 -6.57 -10.04 21.86
C CYS A 304 -6.72 -8.62 22.41
N GLU A 305 -7.53 -7.76 21.77
CA GLU A 305 -7.64 -6.35 22.14
C GLU A 305 -8.03 -6.19 23.62
N GLY A 306 -7.31 -5.32 24.33
CA GLY A 306 -7.56 -5.01 25.73
C GLY A 306 -7.23 -6.13 26.72
N LYS A 307 -6.64 -7.25 26.27
CA LYS A 307 -6.17 -8.33 27.14
C LYS A 307 -4.69 -8.17 27.46
N ASN A 308 -4.25 -8.67 28.60
CA ASN A 308 -2.81 -8.71 28.91
C ASN A 308 -2.11 -9.87 28.17
N ASN A 309 -2.83 -10.96 27.88
CA ASN A 309 -2.37 -12.04 27.04
C ASN A 309 -3.51 -12.59 26.15
N CYS A 310 -3.15 -13.19 25.03
CA CYS A 310 -4.04 -13.96 24.19
C CYS A 310 -3.25 -15.01 23.41
N THR A 311 -3.92 -16.05 22.92
CA THR A 311 -3.32 -17.07 22.05
C THR A 311 -4.06 -17.09 20.72
N ILE A 312 -3.31 -17.11 19.61
CA ILE A 312 -3.86 -17.12 18.25
C ILE A 312 -3.24 -18.28 17.46
N LEU A 313 -4.10 -19.04 16.79
CA LEU A 313 -3.74 -20.10 15.84
C LEU A 313 -3.87 -19.56 14.41
N ALA A 314 -2.77 -19.59 13.65
CA ALA A 314 -2.76 -19.17 12.25
C ALA A 314 -3.34 -20.27 11.35
N SER A 315 -4.66 -20.30 11.14
CA SER A 315 -5.30 -21.36 10.32
C SER A 315 -6.53 -20.87 9.53
N ASN A 316 -6.86 -21.61 8.47
CA ASN A 316 -8.06 -21.36 7.66
C ASN A 316 -9.36 -21.46 8.47
N ASN A 317 -9.40 -22.26 9.53
CA ASN A 317 -10.58 -22.36 10.40
C ASN A 317 -10.84 -21.08 11.20
N VAL A 318 -9.80 -20.28 11.45
CA VAL A 318 -9.87 -19.03 12.23
C VAL A 318 -10.09 -17.83 11.31
N PHE A 319 -9.39 -17.80 10.17
CA PHE A 319 -9.34 -16.64 9.28
C PHE A 319 -10.06 -16.83 7.93
N SER A 320 -10.61 -18.02 7.65
CA SER A 320 -10.94 -18.47 6.28
C SER A 320 -9.70 -18.63 5.40
N ASP A 321 -9.86 -19.16 4.19
CA ASP A 321 -8.75 -19.29 3.23
C ASP A 321 -8.83 -18.17 2.15
N PRO A 322 -8.03 -17.10 2.27
CA PRO A 322 -8.01 -16.02 1.28
C PRO A 322 -7.35 -16.42 -0.05
N CYS A 323 -6.58 -17.51 -0.09
CA CYS A 323 -5.84 -17.91 -1.28
C CYS A 323 -5.55 -19.43 -1.28
N VAL A 324 -6.56 -20.21 -1.66
CA VAL A 324 -6.49 -21.67 -1.75
C VAL A 324 -5.25 -22.14 -2.52
N GLY A 325 -4.52 -23.10 -1.94
CA GLY A 325 -3.29 -23.66 -2.51
C GLY A 325 -2.02 -22.85 -2.21
N THR A 326 -2.13 -21.69 -1.57
CA THR A 326 -0.99 -20.90 -1.07
C THR A 326 -0.76 -21.20 0.40
N PHE A 327 0.48 -21.51 0.77
CA PHE A 327 0.83 -21.69 2.18
C PHE A 327 0.94 -20.31 2.84
N LYS A 328 0.22 -20.06 3.91
CA LYS A 328 0.08 -18.70 4.47
C LYS A 328 0.94 -18.49 5.72
N TYR A 329 0.93 -17.27 6.21
CA TYR A 329 1.40 -16.88 7.52
C TYR A 329 0.50 -15.76 8.07
N LEU A 330 0.45 -15.66 9.39
CA LEU A 330 -0.19 -14.57 10.12
C LEU A 330 0.88 -13.59 10.58
N TYR A 331 0.80 -12.35 10.10
CA TYR A 331 1.55 -11.22 10.66
C TYR A 331 0.61 -10.38 11.52
N ILE A 332 1.06 -9.98 12.72
CA ILE A 332 0.33 -9.11 13.65
C ILE A 332 1.26 -7.98 14.10
N SER A 333 0.82 -6.74 14.01
CA SER A 333 1.43 -5.57 14.66
C SER A 333 0.54 -5.12 15.82
N TYR A 334 1.12 -4.95 17.01
CA TYR A 334 0.41 -4.61 18.23
C TYR A 334 1.29 -3.81 19.19
N SER A 335 0.72 -3.11 20.16
CA SER A 335 1.44 -2.49 21.26
C SER A 335 0.88 -2.92 22.62
N CYS A 336 1.67 -2.70 23.67
CA CYS A 336 1.22 -2.87 25.04
C CYS A 336 0.99 -1.49 25.66
N VAL A 337 -0.26 -1.15 25.92
CA VAL A 337 -0.68 0.17 26.41
C VAL A 337 -1.34 0.06 27.79
N TYR A 338 -1.19 1.10 28.61
CA TYR A 338 -1.99 1.19 29.84
C TYR A 338 -3.46 1.41 29.49
N LYS A 339 -4.37 0.87 30.32
CA LYS A 339 -5.77 1.31 30.29
C LYS A 339 -5.83 2.71 30.89
N CYS A 340 -6.22 3.69 30.08
CA CYS A 340 -6.68 4.97 30.59
C CYS A 340 -8.06 4.82 31.23
#